data_AF-A0A2E0T8H2-F1
#
_entry.id   AF-A0A2E0T8H2-F1
#
_cell.length_a   1.000
_cell.length_b   1.000
_cell.length_c   1.000
_cell.angle_alpha   90.00
_cell.angle_beta   90.00
_cell.angle_gamma   90.00
#
_symmetry.space_group_name_H-M   'P 1'
#
loop_
_entity.id
_entity.type
_entity.pdbx_description
1 polymer ?
#
loop_
_entity_poly.entity_id
_entity_poly.type
_entity_poly.pdbx_seq_one_letter_code
_entity_poly.pdbx_strand_id
1 'polypeptide(L)'
;MLQKKVGTLPEWDLTDLYDAPDNKKFSADMEQLKEMVHEFEKEFKNAILIQDAPVSDNAKRLKKSIVAYENIANAMGRLSGFATLHHVTATNDPVRTKFYGDTQVKITEISNKIIFFELELNNLSNEILEKLLNDKVLSSYRTWFENIRKYKPHQLSDEVEQIFHDKSVTSFSAWNRLFDQTISNMKVDIDGDSMSLEEALNYLLSSQEKDRKNAFLSVTSKLKENISLFTHIMNTICQDKSISDKWRKYKYSEQSRHLANNIEPEVVDALVNTVELNYSNTSHRYYKLKSEMLGKKYLESWDRNAPLPEAKSKEIKWNDARDIVIEAYEEFSPDLAKIVKRFFDEKWIDAKIKDGKVTGAFAHPVTTDTHPYILMNYQGKPRDVMTLAHELGHGVHQVLASDLGPLLSDTPLTLAETASVFGEMLTYKKLIKNTEDEFERKVLLASKIEDMINTVIRQISFFKFEQLVHHSRKDGELTSEDINNIWLETQTDSLGPSIKLHKQHKYLWSYIPHFIHSPFYVYAYAFGDCLVNSLYSVYQKDRSGFVQKYTDLLASGGSKHHSQLLQPFNLDATDPSFWNNGISLITDMIDDLEKFS
;
A
#
# COMPACT_ATOMS: atom_id res chain seq x y z
N MET A 1 -1.81 31.00 -9.50
CA MET A 1 -0.40 31.24 -9.12
C MET A 1 0.46 29.98 -9.25
N LEU A 2 -0.03 28.79 -8.87
CA LEU A 2 0.72 27.51 -8.99
C LEU A 2 1.16 27.17 -10.43
N GLN A 3 0.28 27.28 -11.45
CA GLN A 3 0.64 27.00 -12.85
C GLN A 3 1.78 27.88 -13.40
N LYS A 4 1.94 29.12 -12.90
CA LYS A 4 3.09 29.98 -13.29
C LYS A 4 4.41 29.48 -12.72
N LYS A 5 4.37 28.68 -11.64
CA LYS A 5 5.53 28.18 -10.91
C LYS A 5 6.00 26.81 -11.43
N VAL A 6 5.06 25.88 -11.63
CA VAL A 6 5.38 24.48 -11.99
C VAL A 6 5.24 24.15 -13.49
N GLY A 7 4.72 25.09 -14.30
CA GLY A 7 4.45 24.88 -15.72
C GLY A 7 3.07 24.26 -16.00
N THR A 8 2.87 23.79 -17.23
CA THR A 8 1.63 23.12 -17.66
C THR A 8 1.64 21.68 -17.13
N LEU A 9 0.67 21.37 -16.25
CA LEU A 9 0.49 20.03 -15.70
C LEU A 9 -0.46 19.21 -16.58
N PRO A 10 -0.19 17.91 -16.80
CA PRO A 10 -1.06 17.05 -17.58
C PRO A 10 -2.35 16.71 -16.83
N GLU A 11 -3.37 16.41 -17.62
CA GLU A 11 -4.62 15.78 -17.22
C GLU A 11 -4.73 14.50 -18.06
N TRP A 12 -5.19 13.40 -17.46
CA TRP A 12 -5.26 12.14 -18.20
C TRP A 12 -6.34 12.18 -19.29
N ASP A 13 -6.22 11.29 -20.27
CA ASP A 13 -7.25 11.06 -21.28
C ASP A 13 -7.90 9.68 -21.06
N LEU A 14 -9.20 9.65 -20.75
CA LEU A 14 -9.90 8.39 -20.45
C LEU A 14 -10.58 7.77 -21.68
N THR A 15 -10.39 8.32 -22.89
CA THR A 15 -11.06 7.86 -24.12
C THR A 15 -10.68 6.43 -24.52
N ASP A 16 -9.52 5.93 -24.09
CA ASP A 16 -9.13 4.51 -24.27
C ASP A 16 -10.07 3.55 -23.51
N LEU A 17 -10.80 4.06 -22.51
CA LEU A 17 -11.90 3.37 -21.84
C LEU A 17 -13.24 3.78 -22.44
N TYR A 18 -13.65 5.04 -22.21
CA TYR A 18 -14.89 5.63 -22.68
C TYR A 18 -14.78 7.16 -22.74
N ASP A 19 -15.37 7.78 -23.76
CA ASP A 19 -15.32 9.25 -23.92
C ASP A 19 -16.02 10.03 -22.78
N ALA A 20 -17.11 9.49 -22.24
CA ALA A 20 -17.96 10.16 -21.25
C ALA A 20 -18.88 9.15 -20.52
N PRO A 21 -19.46 9.51 -19.36
CA PRO A 21 -20.42 8.67 -18.64
C PRO A 21 -21.66 8.26 -19.42
N ASP A 22 -22.13 9.10 -20.36
CA ASP A 22 -23.28 8.84 -21.22
C ASP A 22 -22.89 8.15 -22.55
N ASN A 23 -21.66 7.65 -22.66
CA ASN A 23 -21.18 6.94 -23.83
C ASN A 23 -22.03 5.68 -24.09
N LYS A 24 -22.50 5.53 -25.34
CA LYS A 24 -23.28 4.35 -25.77
C LYS A 24 -22.51 3.04 -25.59
N LYS A 25 -21.18 3.07 -25.76
CA LYS A 25 -20.30 1.93 -25.53
C LYS A 25 -20.30 1.51 -24.07
N PHE A 26 -20.26 2.45 -23.12
CA PHE A 26 -20.34 2.13 -21.68
C PHE A 26 -21.62 1.36 -21.34
N SER A 27 -22.76 1.83 -21.87
CA SER A 27 -24.04 1.17 -21.66
C SER A 27 -24.10 -0.22 -22.33
N ALA A 28 -23.53 -0.36 -23.52
CA ALA A 28 -23.45 -1.64 -24.23
C ALA A 28 -22.55 -2.65 -23.50
N ASP A 29 -21.37 -2.24 -23.04
CA ASP A 29 -20.43 -3.09 -22.32
C ASP A 29 -21.01 -3.53 -20.96
N MET A 30 -21.83 -2.69 -20.31
CA MET A 30 -22.58 -3.07 -19.10
C MET A 30 -23.62 -4.16 -19.36
N GLU A 31 -24.36 -4.10 -20.47
CA GLU A 31 -25.31 -5.17 -20.84
C GLU A 31 -24.57 -6.44 -21.29
N GLN A 32 -23.45 -6.30 -22.00
CA GLN A 32 -22.58 -7.41 -22.36
C GLN A 32 -22.05 -8.13 -21.11
N LEU A 33 -21.62 -7.38 -20.08
CA LEU A 33 -21.17 -7.95 -18.81
C LEU A 33 -22.28 -8.80 -18.14
N LYS A 34 -23.54 -8.32 -18.16
CA LYS A 34 -24.68 -9.09 -17.63
C LYS A 34 -24.87 -10.40 -18.39
N GLU A 35 -24.77 -10.36 -19.71
CA GLU A 35 -24.92 -11.55 -20.57
C GLU A 35 -23.78 -12.54 -20.34
N MET A 36 -22.53 -12.06 -20.29
CA MET A 36 -21.35 -12.87 -20.00
C MET A 36 -21.49 -13.62 -18.66
N VAL A 37 -21.93 -12.90 -17.61
CA VAL A 37 -22.18 -13.50 -16.29
C VAL A 37 -23.33 -14.50 -16.33
N HIS A 38 -24.41 -14.20 -17.04
CA HIS A 38 -25.54 -15.11 -17.17
C HIS A 38 -25.15 -16.42 -17.85
N GLU A 39 -24.45 -16.36 -18.98
CA GLU A 39 -23.97 -17.55 -19.69
C GLU A 39 -22.90 -18.30 -18.89
N PHE A 40 -22.03 -17.59 -18.15
CA PHE A 40 -21.07 -18.22 -17.24
C PHE A 40 -21.76 -19.01 -16.13
N GLU A 41 -22.74 -18.41 -15.45
CA GLU A 41 -23.53 -19.06 -14.41
C GLU A 41 -24.24 -20.31 -14.97
N LYS A 42 -24.91 -20.16 -16.10
CA LYS A 42 -25.64 -21.23 -16.79
C LYS A 42 -24.75 -22.37 -17.24
N GLU A 43 -23.53 -22.08 -17.70
CA GLU A 43 -22.61 -23.11 -18.20
C GLU A 43 -21.88 -23.85 -17.07
N PHE A 44 -21.45 -23.16 -16.01
CA PHE A 44 -20.48 -23.70 -15.05
C PHE A 44 -21.02 -23.97 -13.65
N LYS A 45 -22.13 -23.37 -13.22
CA LYS A 45 -22.67 -23.57 -11.87
C LYS A 45 -23.07 -25.01 -11.63
N ASN A 46 -22.56 -25.59 -10.54
CA ASN A 46 -22.64 -27.00 -10.16
C ASN A 46 -22.07 -27.97 -11.21
N ALA A 47 -21.28 -27.47 -12.16
CA ALA A 47 -20.81 -28.21 -13.31
C ALA A 47 -19.39 -27.82 -13.73
N ILE A 48 -18.56 -27.26 -12.83
CA ILE A 48 -17.18 -26.85 -13.15
C ILE A 48 -16.34 -28.00 -13.73
N LEU A 49 -16.62 -29.24 -13.31
CA LEU A 49 -16.06 -30.47 -13.86
C LEU A 49 -17.17 -31.35 -14.44
N ILE A 50 -16.84 -32.13 -15.47
CA ILE A 50 -17.68 -33.18 -16.04
C ILE A 50 -17.46 -34.46 -15.23
N GLN A 51 -18.56 -35.00 -14.70
CA GLN A 51 -18.55 -36.26 -13.98
C GLN A 51 -18.03 -37.40 -14.87
N ASP A 52 -17.16 -38.25 -14.32
CA ASP A 52 -16.56 -39.42 -14.98
C ASP A 52 -15.75 -39.14 -16.27
N ALA A 53 -15.47 -37.87 -16.59
CA ALA A 53 -14.65 -37.51 -17.75
C ALA A 53 -13.14 -37.65 -17.47
N PRO A 54 -12.32 -37.89 -18.52
CA PRO A 54 -10.87 -37.87 -18.40
C PRO A 54 -10.34 -36.56 -17.81
N VAL A 55 -9.23 -36.63 -17.07
CA VAL A 55 -8.55 -35.46 -16.48
C VAL A 55 -8.26 -34.39 -17.54
N SER A 56 -7.86 -34.78 -18.75
CA SER A 56 -7.57 -33.85 -19.85
C SER A 56 -8.80 -33.05 -20.31
N ASP A 57 -9.99 -33.65 -20.26
CA ASP A 57 -11.22 -32.97 -20.68
C ASP A 57 -11.71 -32.04 -19.57
N ASN A 58 -11.58 -32.49 -18.32
CA ASN A 58 -11.83 -31.66 -17.16
C ASN A 58 -10.84 -30.48 -17.04
N ALA A 59 -9.57 -30.68 -17.41
CA ALA A 59 -8.58 -29.61 -17.45
C ALA A 59 -8.93 -28.55 -18.50
N LYS A 60 -9.35 -28.98 -19.70
CA LYS A 60 -9.84 -28.06 -20.75
C LYS A 60 -11.11 -27.32 -20.33
N ARG A 61 -12.06 -28.01 -19.69
CA ARG A 61 -13.29 -27.38 -19.19
C ARG A 61 -12.99 -26.33 -18.14
N LEU A 62 -12.13 -26.65 -17.17
CA LEU A 62 -11.73 -25.72 -16.13
C LEU A 62 -10.92 -24.55 -16.71
N LYS A 63 -10.05 -24.77 -17.70
CA LYS A 63 -9.39 -23.67 -18.41
C LYS A 63 -10.40 -22.78 -19.13
N LYS A 64 -11.43 -23.36 -19.76
CA LYS A 64 -12.51 -22.58 -20.40
C LYS A 64 -13.24 -21.71 -19.39
N SER A 65 -13.58 -22.25 -18.21
CA SER A 65 -14.23 -21.45 -17.16
C SER A 65 -13.30 -20.35 -16.64
N ILE A 66 -12.02 -20.65 -16.42
CA ILE A 66 -11.04 -19.63 -15.98
C ILE A 66 -10.95 -18.48 -17.00
N VAL A 67 -10.82 -18.78 -18.29
CA VAL A 67 -10.75 -17.73 -19.34
C VAL A 67 -12.03 -16.91 -19.40
N ALA A 68 -13.20 -17.55 -19.27
CA ALA A 68 -14.48 -16.84 -19.23
C ALA A 68 -14.58 -15.92 -18.00
N TYR A 69 -14.10 -16.40 -16.84
CA TYR A 69 -14.03 -15.64 -15.60
C TYR A 69 -13.06 -14.45 -15.72
N GLU A 70 -11.89 -14.63 -16.33
CA GLU A 70 -10.92 -13.56 -16.63
C GLU A 70 -11.52 -12.48 -17.53
N ASN A 71 -12.29 -12.87 -18.56
CA ASN A 71 -12.97 -11.91 -19.43
C ASN A 71 -14.04 -11.11 -18.68
N ILE A 72 -14.79 -11.75 -17.78
CA ILE A 72 -15.74 -11.06 -16.89
C ILE A 72 -15.00 -10.08 -15.98
N ALA A 73 -13.89 -10.51 -15.37
CA ALA A 73 -13.08 -9.66 -14.50
C ALA A 73 -12.53 -8.42 -15.24
N ASN A 74 -12.02 -8.57 -16.47
CA ASN A 74 -11.59 -7.44 -17.29
C ASN A 74 -12.77 -6.51 -17.66
N ALA A 75 -13.93 -7.05 -18.05
CA ALA A 75 -15.10 -6.22 -18.36
C ALA A 75 -15.58 -5.40 -17.14
N MET A 76 -15.63 -6.04 -15.96
CA MET A 76 -15.92 -5.37 -14.69
C MET A 76 -14.87 -4.30 -14.37
N GLY A 77 -13.58 -4.63 -14.50
CA GLY A 77 -12.46 -3.73 -14.25
C GLY A 77 -12.50 -2.49 -15.14
N ARG A 78 -12.84 -2.64 -16.42
CA ARG A 78 -12.95 -1.52 -17.38
C ARG A 78 -14.07 -0.55 -17.00
N LEU A 79 -15.27 -1.08 -16.72
CA LEU A 79 -16.45 -0.28 -16.32
C LEU A 79 -16.22 0.42 -14.97
N SER A 80 -15.75 -0.34 -13.97
CA SER A 80 -15.46 0.18 -12.63
C SER A 80 -14.32 1.19 -12.65
N GLY A 81 -13.23 0.87 -13.35
CA GLY A 81 -12.06 1.71 -13.51
C GLY A 81 -12.41 3.06 -14.11
N PHE A 82 -13.18 3.10 -15.20
CA PHE A 82 -13.64 4.38 -15.77
C PHE A 82 -14.48 5.19 -14.78
N ALA A 83 -15.45 4.56 -14.11
CA ALA A 83 -16.31 5.26 -13.15
C ALA A 83 -15.51 5.82 -11.96
N THR A 84 -14.54 5.05 -11.45
CA THR A 84 -13.62 5.48 -10.40
C THR A 84 -12.75 6.64 -10.85
N LEU A 85 -12.01 6.50 -11.95
CA LEU A 85 -11.12 7.53 -12.49
C LEU A 85 -11.88 8.83 -12.81
N HIS A 86 -13.10 8.72 -13.36
CA HIS A 86 -13.94 9.90 -13.59
C HIS A 86 -14.35 10.59 -12.28
N HIS A 87 -14.72 9.83 -11.24
CA HIS A 87 -15.16 10.37 -9.95
C HIS A 87 -14.04 11.05 -9.16
N VAL A 88 -12.86 10.43 -9.06
CA VAL A 88 -11.74 10.92 -8.23
C VAL A 88 -11.16 12.26 -8.68
N THR A 89 -11.42 12.69 -9.92
CA THR A 89 -11.03 14.03 -10.39
C THR A 89 -11.92 15.17 -9.87
N ALA A 90 -13.12 14.87 -9.35
CA ALA A 90 -14.08 15.84 -8.82
C ALA A 90 -15.13 15.11 -7.95
N THR A 91 -14.76 14.75 -6.72
CA THR A 91 -15.59 14.01 -5.76
C THR A 91 -16.73 14.85 -5.16
N ASN A 92 -16.62 16.17 -5.24
CA ASN A 92 -17.66 17.11 -4.85
C ASN A 92 -18.75 17.33 -5.92
N ASP A 93 -18.58 16.78 -7.13
CA ASP A 93 -19.59 16.84 -8.19
C ASP A 93 -20.65 15.75 -7.96
N PRO A 94 -21.90 16.11 -7.64
CA PRO A 94 -22.95 15.13 -7.33
C PRO A 94 -23.31 14.23 -8.51
N VAL A 95 -23.13 14.67 -9.76
CA VAL A 95 -23.41 13.86 -10.96
C VAL A 95 -22.36 12.76 -11.11
N ARG A 96 -21.09 13.08 -10.86
CA ARG A 96 -19.98 12.10 -10.87
C ARG A 96 -20.11 11.08 -9.76
N THR A 97 -20.42 11.55 -8.55
CA THR A 97 -20.63 10.69 -7.38
C THR A 97 -21.81 9.74 -7.60
N LYS A 98 -22.90 10.22 -8.19
CA LYS A 98 -24.02 9.37 -8.58
C LYS A 98 -23.62 8.33 -9.62
N PHE A 99 -22.93 8.73 -10.70
CA PHE A 99 -22.49 7.79 -11.74
C PHE A 99 -21.58 6.69 -11.20
N TYR A 100 -20.63 7.04 -10.33
CA TYR A 100 -19.79 6.07 -9.63
C TYR A 100 -20.63 5.12 -8.78
N GLY A 101 -21.47 5.65 -7.89
CA GLY A 101 -22.32 4.83 -7.02
C GLY A 101 -23.25 3.88 -7.79
N ASP A 102 -23.96 4.39 -8.80
CA ASP A 102 -24.84 3.58 -9.65
C ASP A 102 -24.06 2.47 -10.37
N THR A 103 -22.85 2.75 -10.85
CA THR A 103 -22.00 1.78 -11.54
C THR A 103 -21.53 0.68 -10.59
N GLN A 104 -21.05 1.06 -9.40
CA GLN A 104 -20.59 0.10 -8.39
C GLN A 104 -21.72 -0.84 -7.95
N VAL A 105 -22.94 -0.30 -7.73
CA VAL A 105 -24.12 -1.10 -7.38
C VAL A 105 -24.45 -2.10 -8.48
N LYS A 106 -24.53 -1.67 -9.75
CA LYS A 106 -24.81 -2.57 -10.88
C LYS A 106 -23.76 -3.66 -11.03
N ILE A 107 -22.47 -3.31 -10.95
CA ILE A 107 -21.37 -4.28 -11.05
C ILE A 107 -21.47 -5.31 -9.91
N THR A 108 -21.72 -4.86 -8.68
CA THR A 108 -21.88 -5.74 -7.50
C THR A 108 -23.05 -6.70 -7.67
N GLU A 109 -24.21 -6.20 -8.12
CA GLU A 109 -25.38 -7.04 -8.38
C GLU A 109 -25.10 -8.12 -9.43
N ILE A 110 -24.33 -7.78 -10.46
CA ILE A 110 -23.92 -8.72 -11.51
C ILE A 110 -22.90 -9.73 -10.97
N SER A 111 -21.84 -9.28 -10.29
CA SER A 111 -20.75 -10.13 -9.81
C SER A 111 -21.19 -11.14 -8.73
N ASN A 112 -22.24 -10.82 -7.96
CA ASN A 112 -22.79 -11.75 -6.98
C ASN A 112 -23.19 -13.11 -7.57
N LYS A 113 -23.53 -13.15 -8.87
CA LYS A 113 -23.92 -14.39 -9.56
C LYS A 113 -22.76 -15.32 -9.89
N ILE A 114 -21.51 -14.86 -9.79
CA ILE A 114 -20.31 -15.68 -10.08
C ILE A 114 -19.51 -16.08 -8.83
N ILE A 115 -19.95 -15.68 -7.63
CA ILE A 115 -19.33 -16.06 -6.35
C ILE A 115 -19.23 -17.58 -6.17
N PHE A 116 -20.20 -18.34 -6.72
CA PHE A 116 -20.20 -19.81 -6.67
C PHE A 116 -18.90 -20.42 -7.22
N PHE A 117 -18.23 -19.73 -8.17
CA PHE A 117 -17.10 -20.30 -8.88
C PHE A 117 -15.94 -20.62 -7.94
N GLU A 118 -15.47 -19.63 -7.17
CA GLU A 118 -14.38 -19.85 -6.20
C GLU A 118 -14.77 -20.85 -5.10
N LEU A 119 -16.04 -20.84 -4.67
CA LEU A 119 -16.56 -21.80 -3.70
C LEU A 119 -16.51 -23.24 -4.23
N GLU A 120 -16.94 -23.46 -5.47
CA GLU A 120 -16.87 -24.78 -6.11
C GLU A 120 -15.43 -25.24 -6.33
N LEU A 121 -14.51 -24.32 -6.73
CA LEU A 121 -13.08 -24.63 -6.82
C LEU A 121 -12.49 -25.05 -5.46
N ASN A 122 -12.89 -24.37 -4.37
CA ASN A 122 -12.49 -24.73 -3.01
C ASN A 122 -13.06 -26.07 -2.51
N ASN A 123 -14.17 -26.52 -3.09
CA ASN A 123 -14.75 -27.81 -2.77
C ASN A 123 -14.08 -29.00 -3.49
N LEU A 124 -13.25 -28.75 -4.50
CA LEU A 124 -12.48 -29.83 -5.15
C LEU A 124 -11.59 -30.57 -4.15
N SER A 125 -11.54 -31.90 -4.29
CA SER A 125 -10.62 -32.73 -3.51
C SER A 125 -9.16 -32.44 -3.91
N ASN A 126 -8.22 -32.58 -2.96
CA ASN A 126 -6.79 -32.37 -3.24
C ASN A 126 -6.32 -33.26 -4.39
N GLU A 127 -6.77 -34.52 -4.42
CA GLU A 127 -6.37 -35.50 -5.44
C GLU A 127 -6.84 -35.11 -6.84
N ILE A 128 -8.06 -34.59 -6.99
CA ILE A 128 -8.58 -34.13 -8.28
C ILE A 128 -7.82 -32.88 -8.72
N LEU A 129 -7.67 -31.91 -7.81
CA LEU A 129 -7.00 -30.66 -8.12
C LEU A 129 -5.54 -30.88 -8.54
N GLU A 130 -4.78 -31.72 -7.84
CA GLU A 130 -3.40 -32.02 -8.23
C GLU A 130 -3.30 -32.68 -9.60
N LYS A 131 -4.21 -33.59 -9.94
CA LYS A 131 -4.26 -34.18 -11.29
C LYS A 131 -4.52 -33.12 -12.35
N LEU A 132 -5.43 -32.18 -12.09
CA LEU A 132 -5.75 -31.08 -13.01
C LEU A 132 -4.58 -30.10 -13.16
N LEU A 133 -3.92 -29.71 -12.07
CA LEU A 133 -2.80 -28.76 -12.08
C LEU A 133 -1.49 -29.36 -12.65
N ASN A 134 -1.42 -30.68 -12.81
CA ASN A 134 -0.33 -31.35 -13.53
C ASN A 134 -0.57 -31.40 -15.05
N ASP A 135 -1.78 -31.08 -15.52
CA ASP A 135 -2.05 -30.94 -16.94
C ASP A 135 -1.43 -29.63 -17.47
N LYS A 136 -0.77 -29.70 -18.63
CA LYS A 136 -0.08 -28.55 -19.25
C LYS A 136 -1.02 -27.37 -19.54
N VAL A 137 -2.31 -27.62 -19.69
CA VAL A 137 -3.32 -26.59 -19.97
C VAL A 137 -3.61 -25.72 -18.74
N LEU A 138 -3.37 -26.24 -17.53
CA LEU A 138 -3.69 -25.56 -16.26
C LEU A 138 -2.47 -25.25 -15.40
N SER A 139 -1.29 -25.79 -15.71
CA SER A 139 -0.10 -25.65 -14.87
C SER A 139 0.30 -24.20 -14.58
N SER A 140 -0.02 -23.26 -15.48
CA SER A 140 0.24 -21.82 -15.27
C SER A 140 -0.61 -21.19 -14.16
N TYR A 141 -1.76 -21.77 -13.80
CA TYR A 141 -2.64 -21.26 -12.75
C TYR A 141 -2.37 -21.90 -11.38
N ARG A 142 -1.35 -22.76 -11.26
CA ARG A 142 -1.06 -23.49 -10.02
C ARG A 142 -0.99 -22.55 -8.81
N THR A 143 -0.24 -21.46 -8.90
CA THR A 143 -0.09 -20.50 -7.79
C THR A 143 -1.42 -19.81 -7.42
N TRP A 144 -2.27 -19.48 -8.40
CA TRP A 144 -3.61 -18.95 -8.13
C TRP A 144 -4.46 -19.95 -7.33
N PHE A 145 -4.46 -21.22 -7.74
CA PHE A 145 -5.14 -22.27 -6.98
C PHE A 145 -4.53 -22.49 -5.59
N GLU A 146 -3.22 -22.54 -5.47
CA GLU A 146 -2.54 -22.67 -4.17
C GLU A 146 -2.93 -21.54 -3.23
N ASN A 147 -2.98 -20.29 -3.71
CA ASN A 147 -3.40 -19.13 -2.93
C ASN A 147 -4.86 -19.23 -2.47
N ILE A 148 -5.78 -19.61 -3.35
CA ILE A 148 -7.19 -19.85 -2.98
C ILE A 148 -7.28 -20.94 -1.90
N ARG A 149 -6.51 -22.02 -2.06
CA ARG A 149 -6.54 -23.19 -1.15
C ARG A 149 -5.94 -22.91 0.23
N LYS A 150 -5.10 -21.89 0.38
CA LYS A 150 -4.57 -21.46 1.68
C LYS A 150 -5.68 -21.11 2.68
N TYR A 151 -6.85 -20.68 2.22
CA TYR A 151 -8.00 -20.34 3.06
C TYR A 151 -8.88 -21.54 3.44
N LYS A 152 -8.76 -22.68 2.76
CA LYS A 152 -9.62 -23.85 3.00
C LYS A 152 -9.66 -24.33 4.46
N PRO A 153 -8.54 -24.39 5.21
CA PRO A 153 -8.57 -24.76 6.64
C PRO A 153 -9.34 -23.77 7.54
N HIS A 154 -9.56 -22.56 7.04
CA HIS A 154 -10.12 -21.39 7.73
C HIS A 154 -11.53 -21.02 7.27
N GLN A 155 -12.05 -21.73 6.25
CA GLN A 155 -13.39 -21.55 5.71
C GLN A 155 -14.43 -22.11 6.68
N LEU A 156 -15.50 -21.35 6.92
CA LEU A 156 -16.62 -21.75 7.76
C LEU A 156 -17.70 -22.43 6.90
N SER A 157 -18.75 -22.96 7.52
CA SER A 157 -19.93 -23.38 6.75
C SER A 157 -20.63 -22.17 6.13
N ASP A 158 -21.31 -22.36 5.00
CA ASP A 158 -22.00 -21.28 4.28
C ASP A 158 -22.94 -20.47 5.18
N GLU A 159 -23.71 -21.13 6.04
CA GLU A 159 -24.59 -20.46 7.02
C GLU A 159 -23.82 -19.57 7.99
N VAL A 160 -22.64 -19.99 8.44
CA VAL A 160 -21.82 -19.22 9.37
C VAL A 160 -21.11 -18.08 8.65
N GLU A 161 -20.60 -18.30 7.44
CA GLU A 161 -20.05 -17.22 6.60
C GLU A 161 -21.11 -16.13 6.35
N GLN A 162 -22.35 -16.53 6.02
CA GLN A 162 -23.48 -15.60 5.84
C GLN A 162 -23.75 -14.79 7.12
N ILE A 163 -23.75 -15.43 8.29
CA ILE A 163 -23.94 -14.72 9.57
C ILE A 163 -22.79 -13.72 9.81
N PHE A 164 -21.53 -14.11 9.60
CA PHE A 164 -20.39 -13.19 9.75
C PHE A 164 -20.51 -12.00 8.81
N HIS A 165 -20.86 -12.25 7.54
CA HIS A 165 -21.09 -11.22 6.54
C HIS A 165 -22.20 -10.25 6.97
N ASP A 166 -23.39 -10.76 7.30
CA ASP A 166 -24.54 -9.92 7.67
C ASP A 166 -24.30 -9.14 8.96
N LYS A 167 -23.62 -9.75 9.94
CA LYS A 167 -23.27 -9.09 11.21
C LYS A 167 -22.18 -8.05 11.05
N SER A 168 -21.27 -8.19 10.07
CA SER A 168 -20.14 -7.27 9.86
C SER A 168 -20.57 -5.80 9.73
N VAL A 169 -21.76 -5.54 9.19
CA VAL A 169 -22.35 -4.19 9.05
C VAL A 169 -22.59 -3.53 10.40
N THR A 170 -22.96 -4.35 11.39
CA THR A 170 -23.29 -3.95 12.77
C THR A 170 -22.16 -4.20 13.78
N SER A 171 -21.11 -4.94 13.40
CA SER A 171 -19.89 -5.12 14.19
C SER A 171 -18.74 -4.30 13.59
N PHE A 172 -17.73 -4.93 12.99
CA PHE A 172 -16.51 -4.31 12.47
C PHE A 172 -16.79 -3.02 11.70
N SER A 173 -17.69 -3.05 10.70
CA SER A 173 -17.96 -1.89 9.85
C SER A 173 -18.60 -0.72 10.61
N ALA A 174 -19.43 -0.99 11.63
CA ALA A 174 -20.04 0.06 12.43
C ALA A 174 -19.01 0.80 13.29
N TRP A 175 -18.06 0.06 13.87
CA TRP A 175 -16.98 0.63 14.69
C TRP A 175 -15.96 1.41 13.87
N ASN A 176 -15.64 0.94 12.66
CA ASN A 176 -14.85 1.71 11.68
C ASN A 176 -15.54 3.03 11.35
N ARG A 177 -16.83 3.00 10.97
CA ARG A 177 -17.59 4.24 10.70
C ARG A 177 -17.64 5.18 11.90
N LEU A 178 -17.80 4.65 13.11
CA LEU A 178 -17.79 5.46 14.34
C LEU A 178 -16.43 6.14 14.55
N PHE A 179 -15.33 5.41 14.34
CA PHE A 179 -13.98 5.97 14.36
C PHE A 179 -13.83 7.10 13.35
N ASP A 180 -14.17 6.83 12.07
CA ASP A 180 -14.06 7.80 10.98
C ASP A 180 -14.87 9.06 11.25
N GLN A 181 -16.13 8.91 11.64
CA GLN A 181 -17.02 10.04 11.96
C GLN A 181 -16.50 10.84 13.15
N THR A 182 -15.92 10.18 14.15
CA THR A 182 -15.34 10.86 15.31
C THR A 182 -14.12 11.68 14.86
N ILE A 183 -13.23 11.09 14.07
CA ILE A 183 -12.04 11.75 13.51
C ILE A 183 -12.42 12.94 12.63
N SER A 184 -13.37 12.76 11.70
CA SER A 184 -13.78 13.82 10.76
C SER A 184 -14.45 15.00 11.46
N ASN A 185 -15.19 14.74 12.54
CA ASN A 185 -15.91 15.77 13.29
C ASN A 185 -15.04 16.47 14.34
N MET A 186 -13.86 15.93 14.67
CA MET A 186 -12.97 16.58 15.62
C MET A 186 -12.49 17.93 15.09
N LYS A 187 -12.63 18.95 15.96
CA LYS A 187 -12.06 20.28 15.77
C LYS A 187 -10.95 20.52 16.78
N VAL A 188 -9.80 20.90 16.27
CA VAL A 188 -8.62 21.26 17.07
C VAL A 188 -8.49 22.78 17.02
N ASP A 189 -8.36 23.41 18.18
CA ASP A 189 -8.08 24.84 18.29
C ASP A 189 -6.57 25.06 18.36
N ILE A 190 -6.03 25.82 17.41
CA ILE A 190 -4.63 26.27 17.44
C ILE A 190 -4.66 27.79 17.40
N ASP A 191 -4.26 28.42 18.50
CA ASP A 191 -4.18 29.87 18.65
C ASP A 191 -5.50 30.61 18.31
N GLY A 192 -6.66 29.98 18.59
CA GLY A 192 -7.99 30.54 18.34
C GLY A 192 -8.60 30.20 16.98
N ASP A 193 -7.85 29.55 16.10
CA ASP A 193 -8.33 29.04 14.83
C ASP A 193 -8.81 27.58 14.97
N SER A 194 -10.09 27.36 14.69
CA SER A 194 -10.69 26.02 14.72
C SER A 194 -10.50 25.31 13.37
N MET A 195 -9.75 24.22 13.38
CA MET A 195 -9.42 23.46 12.17
C MET A 195 -9.65 21.95 12.36
N SER A 196 -9.61 21.19 11.26
CA SER A 196 -9.66 19.73 11.30
C SER A 196 -8.40 19.13 11.95
N LEU A 197 -8.47 17.85 12.35
CA LEU A 197 -7.32 17.13 12.90
C LEU A 197 -6.16 17.05 11.89
N GLU A 198 -6.45 16.84 10.60
CA GLU A 198 -5.43 16.74 9.56
C GLU A 198 -4.70 18.08 9.34
N GLU A 199 -5.46 19.18 9.26
CA GLU A 199 -4.88 20.53 9.19
C GLU A 199 -3.98 20.80 10.40
N ALA A 200 -4.44 20.47 11.61
CA ALA A 200 -3.65 20.64 12.83
C ALA A 200 -2.37 19.78 12.85
N LEU A 201 -2.43 18.53 12.38
CA LEU A 201 -1.26 17.66 12.26
C LEU A 201 -0.22 18.20 11.27
N ASN A 202 -0.64 18.88 10.20
CA ASN A 202 0.28 19.51 9.24
C ASN A 202 1.17 20.59 9.87
N TYR A 203 0.71 21.27 10.93
CA TYR A 203 1.54 22.24 11.66
C TYR A 203 2.74 21.59 12.37
N LEU A 204 2.74 20.26 12.59
CA LEU A 204 3.92 19.54 13.10
C LEU A 204 5.10 19.53 12.12
N LEU A 205 4.88 19.93 10.86
CA LEU A 205 5.90 20.11 9.83
C LEU A 205 6.38 21.56 9.72
N SER A 206 5.86 22.49 10.54
CA SER A 206 6.26 23.90 10.49
C SER A 206 7.75 24.06 10.79
N SER A 207 8.42 24.96 10.06
CA SER A 207 9.79 25.37 10.39
C SER A 207 9.87 26.07 11.75
N GLN A 208 8.76 26.64 12.23
CA GLN A 208 8.68 27.32 13.52
C GLN A 208 8.35 26.35 14.65
N GLU A 209 9.21 26.28 15.65
CA GLU A 209 9.00 25.39 16.80
C GLU A 209 7.72 25.72 17.58
N LYS A 210 7.41 27.00 17.74
CA LYS A 210 6.21 27.44 18.45
C LYS A 210 4.95 26.81 17.85
N ASP A 211 4.84 26.85 16.53
CA ASP A 211 3.71 26.29 15.79
C ASP A 211 3.62 24.78 16.00
N ARG A 212 4.75 24.06 15.86
CA ARG A 212 4.79 22.60 16.07
C ARG A 212 4.39 22.23 17.49
N LYS A 213 4.87 22.97 18.48
CA LYS A 213 4.56 22.74 19.89
C LYS A 213 3.08 23.01 20.21
N ASN A 214 2.55 24.13 19.74
CA ASN A 214 1.14 24.48 19.90
C ASN A 214 0.25 23.41 19.26
N ALA A 215 0.55 23.02 18.02
CA ALA A 215 -0.15 21.96 17.31
C ALA A 215 -0.11 20.63 18.06
N PHE A 216 1.07 20.19 18.51
CA PHE A 216 1.21 18.95 19.27
C PHE A 216 0.34 18.94 20.53
N LEU A 217 0.38 20.01 21.32
CA LEU A 217 -0.40 20.11 22.55
C LEU A 217 -1.91 20.17 22.29
N SER A 218 -2.34 20.94 21.29
CA SER A 218 -3.75 21.03 20.91
C SER A 218 -4.28 19.71 20.37
N VAL A 219 -3.55 19.05 19.47
CA VAL A 219 -3.92 17.73 18.93
C VAL A 219 -3.99 16.71 20.05
N THR A 220 -2.95 16.57 20.86
CA THR A 220 -2.93 15.55 21.91
C THR A 220 -3.94 15.82 23.02
N SER A 221 -4.27 17.08 23.31
CA SER A 221 -5.40 17.43 24.18
C SER A 221 -6.73 16.98 23.58
N LYS A 222 -6.95 17.21 22.27
CA LYS A 222 -8.18 16.80 21.61
C LYS A 222 -8.35 15.28 21.56
N LEU A 223 -7.26 14.55 21.34
CA LEU A 223 -7.23 13.09 21.42
C LEU A 223 -7.52 12.60 22.84
N LYS A 224 -6.95 13.26 23.85
CA LYS A 224 -7.21 12.94 25.26
C LYS A 224 -8.69 13.06 25.61
N GLU A 225 -9.38 14.09 25.13
CA GLU A 225 -10.83 14.25 25.36
C GLU A 225 -11.64 13.04 24.87
N ASN A 226 -11.18 12.40 23.79
CA ASN A 226 -11.86 11.28 23.14
C ASN A 226 -11.25 9.91 23.50
N ILE A 227 -10.25 9.85 24.39
CA ILE A 227 -9.44 8.64 24.59
C ILE A 227 -10.27 7.44 25.07
N SER A 228 -11.29 7.69 25.91
CA SER A 228 -12.20 6.64 26.39
C SER A 228 -12.98 6.00 25.24
N LEU A 229 -13.48 6.83 24.31
CA LEU A 229 -14.17 6.35 23.11
C LEU A 229 -13.24 5.53 22.21
N PHE A 230 -12.05 6.05 21.91
CA PHE A 230 -11.07 5.32 21.09
C PHE A 230 -10.58 4.02 21.74
N THR A 231 -10.47 3.99 23.06
CA THR A 231 -10.16 2.78 23.83
C THR A 231 -11.27 1.75 23.67
N HIS A 232 -12.53 2.17 23.75
CA HIS A 232 -13.66 1.27 23.53
C HIS A 232 -13.68 0.72 22.11
N ILE A 233 -13.51 1.59 21.10
CA ILE A 233 -13.40 1.20 19.69
C ILE A 233 -12.30 0.13 19.51
N MET A 234 -11.08 0.40 19.99
CA MET A 234 -9.94 -0.52 19.88
C MET A 234 -10.24 -1.87 20.56
N ASN A 235 -10.75 -1.85 21.80
CA ASN A 235 -11.13 -3.07 22.50
C ASN A 235 -12.17 -3.90 21.75
N THR A 236 -13.17 -3.25 21.15
CA THR A 236 -14.23 -3.94 20.41
C THR A 236 -13.71 -4.52 19.10
N ILE A 237 -12.87 -3.79 18.35
CA ILE A 237 -12.23 -4.30 17.13
C ILE A 237 -11.32 -5.48 17.44
N CYS A 238 -10.47 -5.38 18.47
CA CYS A 238 -9.61 -6.50 18.88
C CYS A 238 -10.44 -7.73 19.31
N GLN A 239 -11.58 -7.53 19.97
CA GLN A 239 -12.48 -8.61 20.37
C GLN A 239 -13.22 -9.24 19.18
N ASP A 240 -13.77 -8.44 18.26
CA ASP A 240 -14.44 -8.90 17.03
C ASP A 240 -13.46 -9.74 16.18
N LYS A 241 -12.23 -9.24 16.03
CA LYS A 241 -11.15 -9.98 15.38
C LYS A 241 -10.81 -11.29 16.10
N SER A 242 -10.66 -11.28 17.42
CA SER A 242 -10.39 -12.50 18.21
C SER A 242 -11.48 -13.57 18.05
N ILE A 243 -12.75 -13.15 17.97
CA ILE A 243 -13.88 -14.05 17.69
C ILE A 243 -13.73 -14.65 16.29
N SER A 244 -13.53 -13.82 15.26
CA SER A 244 -13.30 -14.29 13.88
C SER A 244 -12.13 -15.27 13.81
N ASP A 245 -11.01 -14.93 14.44
CA ASP A 245 -9.80 -15.74 14.46
C ASP A 245 -10.04 -17.12 15.08
N LYS A 246 -10.80 -17.19 16.19
CA LYS A 246 -11.17 -18.45 16.84
C LYS A 246 -12.03 -19.33 15.92
N TRP A 247 -13.08 -18.78 15.31
CA TRP A 247 -13.96 -19.54 14.42
C TRP A 247 -13.22 -20.04 13.19
N ARG A 248 -12.38 -19.18 12.61
CA ARG A 248 -11.54 -19.50 11.45
C ARG A 248 -10.28 -20.29 11.82
N LYS A 249 -10.09 -20.68 13.09
CA LYS A 249 -8.98 -21.52 13.57
C LYS A 249 -7.58 -20.92 13.30
N TYR A 250 -7.46 -19.60 13.32
CA TYR A 250 -6.16 -18.94 13.35
C TYR A 250 -5.51 -19.13 14.73
N LYS A 251 -4.21 -19.47 14.73
CA LYS A 251 -3.40 -19.78 15.92
C LYS A 251 -2.96 -18.54 16.69
N TYR A 252 -2.74 -17.44 15.98
CA TYR A 252 -2.31 -16.14 16.51
C TYR A 252 -2.94 -15.00 15.69
N SER A 253 -2.98 -13.81 16.25
CA SER A 253 -3.88 -12.73 15.81
C SER A 253 -3.52 -12.18 14.43
N GLU A 254 -2.25 -12.14 14.10
CA GLU A 254 -1.69 -11.67 12.83
C GLU A 254 -1.72 -12.72 11.71
N GLN A 255 -2.05 -13.99 12.00
CA GLN A 255 -1.99 -15.08 11.01
C GLN A 255 -2.85 -14.82 9.77
N SER A 256 -4.09 -14.36 9.97
CA SER A 256 -4.99 -14.00 8.86
C SER A 256 -4.38 -12.97 7.92
N ARG A 257 -3.59 -12.02 8.46
CA ARG A 257 -2.91 -10.99 7.68
C ARG A 257 -1.69 -11.56 6.97
N HIS A 258 -0.90 -12.41 7.62
CA HIS A 258 0.23 -13.12 6.97
C HIS A 258 -0.27 -13.94 5.78
N LEU A 259 -1.39 -14.63 5.95
CA LEU A 259 -2.05 -15.39 4.89
C LEU A 259 -2.48 -14.50 3.72
N ALA A 260 -3.17 -13.39 4.02
CA ALA A 260 -3.60 -12.41 3.00
C ALA A 260 -2.43 -11.76 2.24
N ASN A 261 -1.31 -11.57 2.93
CA ASN A 261 -0.09 -11.03 2.36
C ASN A 261 0.77 -12.10 1.64
N ASN A 262 0.34 -13.36 1.66
CA ASN A 262 1.05 -14.49 1.09
C ASN A 262 2.47 -14.67 1.66
N ILE A 263 2.62 -14.51 2.98
CA ILE A 263 3.91 -14.56 3.67
C ILE A 263 3.87 -15.56 4.84
N GLU A 264 4.96 -16.30 5.01
CA GLU A 264 5.18 -17.21 6.13
C GLU A 264 5.55 -16.46 7.43
N PRO A 265 5.15 -16.98 8.61
CA PRO A 265 5.39 -16.30 9.89
C PRO A 265 6.87 -16.05 10.19
N GLU A 266 7.73 -17.02 9.89
CA GLU A 266 9.18 -16.92 10.07
C GLU A 266 9.81 -15.79 9.26
N VAL A 267 9.22 -15.43 8.11
CA VAL A 267 9.68 -14.31 7.29
C VAL A 267 9.34 -12.97 7.96
N VAL A 268 8.13 -12.85 8.51
CA VAL A 268 7.72 -11.65 9.27
C VAL A 268 8.57 -11.51 10.53
N ASP A 269 8.79 -12.61 11.26
CA ASP A 269 9.64 -12.62 12.45
C ASP A 269 11.09 -12.22 12.11
N ALA A 270 11.65 -12.73 11.00
CA ALA A 270 12.98 -12.35 10.55
C ALA A 270 13.07 -10.83 10.27
N LEU A 271 12.08 -10.25 9.56
CA LEU A 271 12.02 -8.81 9.30
C LEU A 271 11.93 -8.00 10.59
N VAL A 272 10.93 -8.30 11.42
CA VAL A 272 10.61 -7.56 12.66
C VAL A 272 11.81 -7.57 13.60
N ASN A 273 12.36 -8.76 13.88
CA ASN A 273 13.51 -8.90 14.78
C ASN A 273 14.75 -8.16 14.25
N THR A 274 15.01 -8.21 12.94
CA THR A 274 16.15 -7.52 12.34
C THR A 274 16.00 -6.00 12.45
N VAL A 275 14.79 -5.47 12.26
CA VAL A 275 14.51 -4.04 12.42
C VAL A 275 14.65 -3.61 13.88
N GLU A 276 14.09 -4.36 14.84
CA GLU A 276 14.23 -4.07 16.28
C GLU A 276 15.70 -4.04 16.72
N LEU A 277 16.51 -5.01 16.27
CA LEU A 277 17.95 -5.06 16.57
C LEU A 277 18.74 -3.87 16.00
N ASN A 278 18.20 -3.18 15.00
CA ASN A 278 18.85 -2.07 14.33
C ASN A 278 18.32 -0.69 14.73
N TYR A 279 17.39 -0.56 15.69
CA TYR A 279 16.90 0.74 16.15
C TYR A 279 18.05 1.68 16.58
N SER A 280 19.05 1.15 17.28
CA SER A 280 20.22 1.91 17.74
C SER A 280 21.07 2.46 16.58
N ASN A 281 21.23 1.68 15.51
CA ASN A 281 22.05 2.04 14.35
C ASN A 281 21.30 2.91 13.33
N THR A 282 19.97 2.95 13.41
CA THR A 282 19.09 3.67 12.47
C THR A 282 18.46 4.89 13.14
N SER A 283 17.23 4.77 13.64
CA SER A 283 16.44 5.87 14.19
C SER A 283 17.14 6.58 15.34
N HIS A 284 17.74 5.86 16.29
CA HIS A 284 18.39 6.48 17.45
C HIS A 284 19.58 7.35 17.00
N ARG A 285 20.40 6.81 16.10
CA ARG A 285 21.54 7.51 15.50
C ARG A 285 21.09 8.71 14.68
N TYR A 286 20.09 8.55 13.81
CA TYR A 286 19.53 9.64 13.02
C TYR A 286 18.97 10.76 13.89
N TYR A 287 18.15 10.43 14.91
CA TYR A 287 17.56 11.45 15.77
C TYR A 287 18.60 12.15 16.66
N LYS A 288 19.71 11.48 16.99
CA LYS A 288 20.86 12.15 17.60
C LYS A 288 21.43 13.20 16.65
N LEU A 289 21.74 12.82 15.41
CA LEU A 289 22.26 13.72 14.39
C LEU A 289 21.31 14.88 14.09
N LYS A 290 20.00 14.60 13.99
CA LYS A 290 18.97 15.61 13.81
C LYS A 290 18.90 16.59 14.97
N SER A 291 19.09 16.13 16.21
CA SER A 291 19.16 17.01 17.38
C SER A 291 20.32 17.99 17.28
N GLU A 292 21.49 17.52 16.84
CA GLU A 292 22.69 18.33 16.63
C GLU A 292 22.48 19.35 15.49
N MET A 293 21.91 18.92 14.35
CA MET A 293 21.57 19.80 13.23
C MET A 293 20.53 20.88 13.58
N LEU A 294 19.64 20.61 14.55
CA LEU A 294 18.67 21.58 15.08
C LEU A 294 19.21 22.41 16.25
N GLY A 295 20.47 22.20 16.67
CA GLY A 295 21.08 22.89 17.79
C GLY A 295 20.46 22.54 19.15
N LYS A 296 19.92 21.33 19.29
CA LYS A 296 19.19 20.87 20.49
C LYS A 296 19.93 19.73 21.19
N LYS A 297 19.84 19.70 22.52
CA LYS A 297 20.35 18.58 23.33
C LYS A 297 19.52 17.30 23.15
N TYR A 298 18.20 17.46 22.99
CA TYR A 298 17.23 16.40 22.71
C TYR A 298 16.14 16.99 21.81
N LEU A 299 15.53 16.16 20.98
CA LEU A 299 14.32 16.50 20.25
C LEU A 299 13.11 16.35 21.18
N GLU A 300 12.28 17.38 21.31
CA GLU A 300 10.97 17.22 21.96
C GLU A 300 10.02 16.46 21.01
N SER A 301 8.87 15.99 21.51
CA SER A 301 7.92 15.20 20.69
C SER A 301 7.45 15.89 19.40
N TRP A 302 7.43 17.22 19.39
CA TRP A 302 7.04 18.04 18.24
C TRP A 302 8.22 18.37 17.31
N ASP A 303 9.45 17.94 17.62
CA ASP A 303 10.61 18.17 16.76
C ASP A 303 10.91 17.01 15.80
N ARG A 304 10.29 15.83 16.03
CA ARG A 304 10.55 14.63 15.23
C ARG A 304 10.43 14.87 13.73
N ASN A 305 9.39 15.59 13.31
CA ASN A 305 9.11 15.87 11.90
C ASN A 305 9.52 17.30 11.48
N ALA A 306 10.29 18.01 12.31
CA ALA A 306 10.73 19.36 11.99
C ALA A 306 11.64 19.35 10.75
N PRO A 307 11.46 20.26 9.78
CA PRO A 307 12.42 20.41 8.69
C PRO A 307 13.76 20.92 9.23
N LEU A 308 14.85 20.68 8.50
CA LEU A 308 16.14 21.28 8.83
C LEU A 308 16.06 22.83 8.75
N PRO A 309 16.81 23.57 9.59
CA PRO A 309 16.80 25.03 9.56
C PRO A 309 17.20 25.53 8.16
N GLU A 310 16.59 26.62 7.68
CA GLU A 310 16.92 27.25 6.38
C GLU A 310 16.61 26.42 5.12
N ALA A 311 16.04 25.22 5.25
CA ALA A 311 15.57 24.41 4.14
C ALA A 311 14.50 25.16 3.31
N LYS A 312 14.90 25.73 2.18
CA LYS A 312 13.99 26.26 1.16
C LYS A 312 14.01 25.31 -0.02
N SER A 313 12.91 24.63 -0.31
CA SER A 313 12.87 23.76 -1.50
C SER A 313 12.78 24.63 -2.75
N LYS A 314 13.75 24.50 -3.65
CA LYS A 314 13.61 25.00 -5.02
C LYS A 314 12.41 24.32 -5.69
N GLU A 315 11.58 25.10 -6.36
CA GLU A 315 10.46 24.57 -7.13
C GLU A 315 11.01 23.86 -8.38
N ILE A 316 10.61 22.60 -8.57
CA ILE A 316 10.91 21.78 -9.75
C ILE A 316 9.72 21.88 -10.70
N LYS A 317 9.96 22.23 -11.97
CA LYS A 317 8.90 22.30 -12.98
C LYS A 317 8.54 20.89 -13.45
N TRP A 318 7.32 20.72 -13.96
CA TRP A 318 6.84 19.43 -14.46
C TRP A 318 7.76 18.79 -15.51
N ASN A 319 8.23 19.58 -16.49
CA ASN A 319 9.13 19.07 -17.52
C ASN A 319 10.47 18.62 -16.93
N ASP A 320 11.00 19.35 -15.95
CA ASP A 320 12.23 18.97 -15.26
C ASP A 320 12.02 17.67 -14.47
N ALA A 321 10.87 17.52 -13.79
CA ALA A 321 10.52 16.29 -13.08
C ALA A 321 10.37 15.09 -14.03
N ARG A 322 9.68 15.27 -15.16
CA ARG A 322 9.58 14.27 -16.22
C ARG A 322 10.95 13.82 -16.69
N ASP A 323 11.82 14.78 -17.03
CA ASP A 323 13.14 14.49 -17.59
C ASP A 323 14.03 13.77 -16.55
N ILE A 324 14.00 14.20 -15.28
CA ILE A 324 14.70 13.53 -14.18
C ILE A 324 14.27 12.05 -14.06
N VAL A 325 12.96 11.78 -14.06
CA VAL A 325 12.46 10.41 -13.90
C VAL A 325 12.79 9.57 -15.13
N ILE A 326 12.56 10.07 -16.35
CA ILE A 326 12.88 9.35 -17.58
C ILE A 326 14.37 9.01 -17.64
N GLU A 327 15.25 9.98 -17.35
CA GLU A 327 16.69 9.77 -17.36
C GLU A 327 17.13 8.76 -16.28
N ALA A 328 16.50 8.77 -15.09
CA ALA A 328 16.78 7.79 -14.04
C ALA A 328 16.45 6.36 -14.48
N TYR A 329 15.31 6.17 -15.15
CA TYR A 329 14.94 4.88 -15.73
C TYR A 329 15.84 4.51 -16.93
N GLU A 330 16.21 5.46 -17.78
CA GLU A 330 17.07 5.21 -18.94
C GLU A 330 18.49 4.78 -18.53
N GLU A 331 19.05 5.37 -17.47
CA GLU A 331 20.34 4.96 -16.88
C GLU A 331 20.28 3.52 -16.31
N PHE A 332 19.11 3.05 -15.90
CA PHE A 332 18.91 1.69 -15.37
C PHE A 332 18.56 0.67 -16.47
N SER A 333 17.55 0.94 -17.28
CA SER A 333 17.05 0.08 -18.35
C SER A 333 16.32 0.90 -19.41
N PRO A 334 16.88 1.03 -20.63
CA PRO A 334 16.20 1.69 -21.75
C PRO A 334 14.82 1.12 -22.07
N ASP A 335 14.59 -0.18 -21.84
CA ASP A 335 13.29 -0.80 -22.10
C ASP A 335 12.23 -0.41 -21.06
N LEU A 336 12.61 -0.29 -19.78
CA LEU A 336 11.70 0.24 -18.76
C LEU A 336 11.44 1.74 -18.97
N ALA A 337 12.45 2.49 -19.40
CA ALA A 337 12.29 3.90 -19.74
C ALA A 337 11.31 4.13 -20.90
N LYS A 338 11.24 3.22 -21.88
CA LYS A 338 10.21 3.26 -22.94
C LYS A 338 8.80 3.12 -22.37
N ILE A 339 8.60 2.25 -21.38
CA ILE A 339 7.30 2.11 -20.71
C ILE A 339 6.96 3.42 -19.99
N VAL A 340 7.89 3.98 -19.20
CA VAL A 340 7.71 5.26 -18.49
C VAL A 340 7.39 6.40 -19.46
N LYS A 341 8.10 6.50 -20.59
CA LYS A 341 7.86 7.53 -21.63
C LYS A 341 6.41 7.52 -22.13
N ARG A 342 5.81 6.33 -22.34
CA ARG A 342 4.42 6.23 -22.79
C ARG A 342 3.42 6.90 -21.85
N PHE A 343 3.63 6.84 -20.52
CA PHE A 343 2.73 7.53 -19.58
C PHE A 343 2.68 9.04 -19.81
N PHE A 344 3.81 9.64 -20.19
CA PHE A 344 3.89 11.07 -20.49
C PHE A 344 3.37 11.39 -21.89
N ASP A 345 3.72 10.57 -22.89
CA ASP A 345 3.40 10.82 -24.30
C ASP A 345 1.91 10.58 -24.61
N GLU A 346 1.30 9.56 -24.00
CA GLU A 346 -0.08 9.12 -24.24
C GLU A 346 -1.08 9.70 -23.23
N LYS A 347 -0.67 10.66 -22.40
CA LYS A 347 -1.51 11.35 -21.39
C LYS A 347 -2.18 10.40 -20.40
N TRP A 348 -1.41 9.53 -19.76
CA TRP A 348 -1.95 8.62 -18.72
C TRP A 348 -1.82 9.18 -17.30
N ILE A 349 -1.38 10.44 -17.15
CA ILE A 349 -1.12 11.08 -15.86
C ILE A 349 -2.04 12.30 -15.67
N ASP A 350 -2.82 12.35 -14.58
CA ASP A 350 -3.50 13.55 -14.09
C ASP A 350 -2.75 14.12 -12.88
N ALA A 351 -1.91 15.13 -13.11
CA ALA A 351 -1.03 15.73 -12.08
C ALA A 351 -1.58 17.05 -11.51
N LYS A 352 -2.56 17.67 -12.17
CA LYS A 352 -3.05 18.99 -11.83
C LYS A 352 -3.92 18.96 -10.59
N ILE A 353 -3.67 19.89 -9.67
CA ILE A 353 -4.52 20.12 -8.50
C ILE A 353 -5.79 20.84 -8.95
N LYS A 354 -6.95 20.26 -8.62
CA LYS A 354 -8.28 20.78 -8.97
C LYS A 354 -9.17 20.74 -7.73
N ASP A 355 -10.15 21.63 -7.67
CA ASP A 355 -11.18 21.56 -6.64
C ASP A 355 -11.95 20.23 -6.74
N GLY A 356 -12.23 19.61 -5.59
CA GLY A 356 -12.88 18.30 -5.51
C GLY A 356 -12.05 17.10 -5.92
N LYS A 357 -10.82 17.26 -6.46
CA LYS A 357 -9.95 16.13 -6.78
C LYS A 357 -9.50 15.43 -5.49
N VAL A 358 -9.46 14.10 -5.49
CA VAL A 358 -8.96 13.32 -4.36
C VAL A 358 -7.50 13.71 -4.03
N THR A 359 -7.18 13.75 -2.74
CA THR A 359 -5.82 14.02 -2.26
C THR A 359 -4.91 12.82 -2.46
N GLY A 360 -3.60 13.02 -2.34
CA GLY A 360 -2.60 11.95 -2.51
C GLY A 360 -2.24 11.65 -3.96
N ALA A 361 -1.81 10.42 -4.21
CA ALA A 361 -1.44 9.88 -5.51
C ALA A 361 -1.74 8.37 -5.57
N PHE A 362 -1.91 7.83 -6.78
CA PHE A 362 -2.03 6.39 -7.03
C PHE A 362 -1.76 6.04 -8.50
N ALA A 363 -1.45 4.77 -8.76
CA ALA A 363 -1.47 4.13 -10.07
C ALA A 363 -2.57 3.07 -10.15
N HIS A 364 -3.60 3.31 -10.97
CA HIS A 364 -4.74 2.43 -11.11
C HIS A 364 -4.55 1.48 -12.32
N PRO A 365 -4.55 0.15 -12.12
CA PRO A 365 -4.29 -0.82 -13.19
C PRO A 365 -5.39 -0.87 -14.25
N VAL A 366 -6.64 -0.56 -13.87
CA VAL A 366 -7.87 -0.67 -14.69
C VAL A 366 -8.17 -2.10 -15.13
N THR A 367 -7.39 -2.65 -16.05
CA THR A 367 -7.54 -3.99 -16.65
C THR A 367 -6.22 -4.46 -17.23
N THR A 368 -6.09 -5.77 -17.50
CA THR A 368 -4.87 -6.30 -18.15
C THR A 368 -4.76 -6.01 -19.64
N ASP A 369 -5.86 -5.64 -20.30
CA ASP A 369 -5.90 -5.32 -21.72
C ASP A 369 -5.88 -3.80 -22.02
N THR A 370 -5.71 -2.98 -20.99
CA THR A 370 -5.60 -1.52 -21.08
C THR A 370 -4.44 -1.05 -20.22
N HIS A 371 -3.78 0.04 -20.59
CA HIS A 371 -2.73 0.62 -19.77
C HIS A 371 -3.28 1.18 -18.45
N PRO A 372 -2.44 1.27 -17.41
CA PRO A 372 -2.79 1.92 -16.17
C PRO A 372 -2.82 3.45 -16.28
N TYR A 373 -3.41 4.09 -15.27
CA TYR A 373 -3.50 5.54 -15.13
C TYR A 373 -2.90 6.02 -13.81
N ILE A 374 -2.25 7.18 -13.82
CA ILE A 374 -1.64 7.78 -12.63
C ILE A 374 -2.39 9.05 -12.25
N LEU A 375 -2.82 9.14 -10.98
CA LEU A 375 -3.30 10.37 -10.38
C LEU A 375 -2.25 10.86 -9.40
N MET A 376 -1.91 12.15 -9.45
CA MET A 376 -1.13 12.81 -8.41
C MET A 376 -1.49 14.28 -8.26
N ASN A 377 -0.97 14.91 -7.20
CA ASN A 377 -1.19 16.33 -6.91
C ASN A 377 0.15 17.08 -6.88
N TYR A 378 0.61 17.54 -8.05
CA TYR A 378 1.96 18.09 -8.20
C TYR A 378 2.04 19.58 -7.80
N GLN A 379 2.93 19.91 -6.86
CA GLN A 379 3.18 21.26 -6.35
C GLN A 379 4.58 21.79 -6.66
N GLY A 380 5.45 20.97 -7.26
CA GLY A 380 6.83 21.32 -7.60
C GLY A 380 7.84 21.09 -6.49
N LYS A 381 7.50 20.33 -5.45
CA LYS A 381 8.44 19.96 -4.38
C LYS A 381 9.29 18.76 -4.82
N PRO A 382 10.51 18.58 -4.31
CA PRO A 382 11.29 17.36 -4.54
C PRO A 382 10.52 16.08 -4.21
N ARG A 383 9.75 16.10 -3.12
CA ARG A 383 8.85 14.99 -2.75
C ARG A 383 7.84 14.64 -3.84
N ASP A 384 7.34 15.62 -4.59
CA ASP A 384 6.38 15.36 -5.67
C ASP A 384 7.06 14.62 -6.83
N VAL A 385 8.35 14.85 -7.09
CA VAL A 385 9.14 14.10 -8.09
C VAL A 385 9.31 12.65 -7.66
N MET A 386 9.54 12.43 -6.36
CA MET A 386 9.61 11.09 -5.77
C MET A 386 8.27 10.37 -5.87
N THR A 387 7.16 11.04 -5.57
CA THR A 387 5.81 10.50 -5.75
C THR A 387 5.53 10.16 -7.21
N LEU A 388 5.92 11.02 -8.16
CA LEU A 388 5.79 10.70 -9.59
C LEU A 388 6.55 9.42 -9.97
N ALA A 389 7.80 9.28 -9.52
CA ALA A 389 8.60 8.07 -9.75
C ALA A 389 7.98 6.83 -9.11
N HIS A 390 7.42 6.97 -7.90
CA HIS A 390 6.75 5.92 -7.16
C HIS A 390 5.56 5.37 -7.97
N GLU A 391 4.63 6.24 -8.38
CA GLU A 391 3.46 5.82 -9.15
C GLU A 391 3.84 5.27 -10.54
N LEU A 392 4.87 5.83 -11.19
CA LEU A 392 5.38 5.29 -12.46
C LEU A 392 6.00 3.90 -12.27
N GLY A 393 6.61 3.61 -11.13
CA GLY A 393 7.07 2.25 -10.81
C GLY A 393 5.92 1.25 -10.74
N HIS A 394 4.81 1.58 -10.07
CA HIS A 394 3.60 0.76 -10.15
C HIS A 394 3.10 0.60 -11.58
N GLY A 395 3.05 1.69 -12.34
CA GLY A 395 2.65 1.66 -13.75
C GLY A 395 3.51 0.73 -14.61
N VAL A 396 4.84 0.75 -14.44
CA VAL A 396 5.77 -0.18 -15.09
C VAL A 396 5.48 -1.62 -14.69
N HIS A 397 5.27 -1.89 -13.41
CA HIS A 397 4.96 -3.23 -12.91
C HIS A 397 3.68 -3.78 -13.54
N GLN A 398 2.63 -2.96 -13.54
CA GLN A 398 1.31 -3.31 -14.10
C GLN A 398 1.39 -3.61 -15.60
N VAL A 399 2.16 -2.81 -16.36
CA VAL A 399 2.38 -3.05 -17.80
C VAL A 399 3.14 -4.36 -18.03
N LEU A 400 4.19 -4.63 -17.25
CA LEU A 400 4.98 -5.85 -17.41
C LEU A 400 4.20 -7.13 -17.05
N ALA A 401 3.33 -7.07 -16.04
CA ALA A 401 2.54 -8.21 -15.58
C ALA A 401 1.25 -8.44 -16.39
N SER A 402 0.86 -7.50 -17.27
CA SER A 402 -0.43 -7.50 -17.97
C SER A 402 -0.69 -8.76 -18.82
N ASP A 403 0.35 -9.30 -19.47
CA ASP A 403 0.26 -10.50 -20.31
C ASP A 403 -0.14 -11.78 -19.55
N LEU A 404 -0.07 -11.77 -18.21
CA LEU A 404 -0.47 -12.91 -17.38
C LEU A 404 -2.00 -13.07 -17.25
N GLY A 405 -2.77 -12.05 -17.62
CA GLY A 405 -4.21 -12.00 -17.40
C GLY A 405 -4.58 -11.65 -15.96
N PRO A 406 -5.86 -11.31 -15.70
CA PRO A 406 -6.27 -10.60 -14.49
C PRO A 406 -6.13 -11.41 -13.20
N LEU A 407 -6.07 -12.75 -13.27
CA LEU A 407 -5.90 -13.61 -12.09
C LEU A 407 -4.44 -13.74 -11.64
N LEU A 408 -3.49 -13.52 -12.54
CA LEU A 408 -2.07 -13.76 -12.28
C LEU A 408 -1.23 -12.48 -12.35
N SER A 409 -1.76 -11.41 -12.94
CA SER A 409 -1.10 -10.10 -12.98
C SER A 409 -1.12 -9.37 -11.63
N ASP A 410 -2.15 -9.61 -10.80
CA ASP A 410 -2.32 -8.93 -9.52
C ASP A 410 -1.25 -9.39 -8.52
N THR A 411 -0.63 -8.44 -7.83
CA THR A 411 0.48 -8.70 -6.92
C THR A 411 0.04 -8.54 -5.47
N PRO A 412 0.47 -9.42 -4.55
CA PRO A 412 0.22 -9.20 -3.14
C PRO A 412 0.88 -7.88 -2.69
N LEU A 413 0.27 -7.22 -1.71
CA LEU A 413 0.69 -5.89 -1.22
C LEU A 413 2.19 -5.81 -0.87
N THR A 414 2.76 -6.93 -0.42
CA THR A 414 4.16 -7.07 -0.03
C THR A 414 5.13 -7.02 -1.19
N LEU A 415 4.67 -7.34 -2.40
CA LEU A 415 5.47 -7.27 -3.64
C LEU A 415 5.04 -6.08 -4.51
N ALA A 416 3.85 -5.50 -4.30
CA ALA A 416 3.34 -4.37 -5.06
C ALA A 416 4.29 -3.15 -5.04
N GLU A 417 4.93 -2.92 -3.88
CA GLU A 417 5.89 -1.82 -3.66
C GLU A 417 7.26 -2.04 -4.31
N THR A 418 7.51 -3.23 -4.88
CA THR A 418 8.84 -3.59 -5.40
C THR A 418 9.30 -2.67 -6.53
N ALA A 419 8.36 -2.25 -7.38
CA ALA A 419 8.66 -1.40 -8.53
C ALA A 419 8.64 0.10 -8.20
N SER A 420 7.68 0.52 -7.38
CA SER A 420 7.49 1.91 -6.98
C SER A 420 8.68 2.43 -6.18
N VAL A 421 9.07 1.73 -5.11
CA VAL A 421 10.20 2.14 -4.26
C VAL A 421 11.53 2.02 -5.01
N PHE A 422 11.68 1.05 -5.92
CA PHE A 422 12.92 0.93 -6.71
C PHE A 422 13.04 2.11 -7.70
N GLY A 423 11.95 2.46 -8.39
CA GLY A 423 11.87 3.63 -9.26
C GLY A 423 12.14 4.94 -8.52
N GLU A 424 11.60 5.06 -7.31
CA GLU A 424 11.89 6.13 -6.39
C GLU A 424 13.39 6.20 -6.07
N MET A 425 14.04 5.07 -5.74
CA MET A 425 15.48 5.04 -5.45
C MET A 425 16.36 5.42 -6.63
N LEU A 426 16.01 5.01 -7.86
CA LEU A 426 16.69 5.45 -9.07
C LEU A 426 16.61 6.98 -9.22
N THR A 427 15.39 7.51 -9.06
CA THR A 427 15.10 8.95 -9.18
C THR A 427 15.81 9.77 -8.10
N TYR A 428 15.80 9.29 -6.86
CA TYR A 428 16.52 9.90 -5.74
C TYR A 428 18.00 10.08 -6.04
N LYS A 429 18.66 9.02 -6.52
CA LYS A 429 20.10 9.07 -6.82
C LYS A 429 20.40 10.02 -7.98
N LYS A 430 19.53 10.07 -8.99
CA LYS A 430 19.63 11.05 -10.08
C LYS A 430 19.49 12.48 -9.55
N LEU A 431 18.49 12.72 -8.70
CA LEU A 431 18.22 14.04 -8.12
C LEU A 431 19.39 14.51 -7.25
N ILE A 432 19.87 13.67 -6.33
CA ILE A 432 21.06 13.93 -5.50
C ILE A 432 22.31 14.19 -6.36
N LYS A 433 22.53 13.43 -7.44
CA LYS A 433 23.66 13.63 -8.36
C LYS A 433 23.59 14.99 -9.07
N ASN A 434 22.39 15.45 -9.40
CA ASN A 434 22.16 16.72 -10.09
C ASN A 434 22.11 17.93 -9.14
N THR A 435 22.03 17.72 -7.83
CA THR A 435 22.09 18.80 -6.82
C THR A 435 23.54 19.20 -6.55
N GLU A 436 23.91 20.39 -7.00
CA GLU A 436 25.24 21.00 -6.80
C GLU A 436 25.39 21.65 -5.41
N ASP A 437 24.32 22.24 -4.87
CA ASP A 437 24.34 22.89 -3.57
C ASP A 437 24.42 21.86 -2.44
N GLU A 438 25.47 21.99 -1.62
CA GLU A 438 25.78 21.02 -0.56
C GLU A 438 24.68 20.98 0.50
N PHE A 439 24.08 22.13 0.81
CA PHE A 439 23.02 22.23 1.80
C PHE A 439 21.69 21.65 1.28
N GLU A 440 21.31 21.92 0.03
CA GLU A 440 20.17 21.27 -0.62
C GLU A 440 20.33 19.75 -0.65
N ARG A 441 21.55 19.25 -0.92
CA ARG A 441 21.88 17.83 -0.89
C ARG A 441 21.71 17.23 0.52
N LYS A 442 22.17 17.94 1.55
CA LYS A 442 21.97 17.58 2.96
C LYS A 442 20.48 17.47 3.31
N VAL A 443 19.66 18.43 2.87
CA VAL A 443 18.20 18.44 3.11
C VAL A 443 17.50 17.26 2.42
N LEU A 444 17.85 16.97 1.17
CA LEU A 444 17.28 15.84 0.42
C LEU A 444 17.64 14.50 1.08
N LEU A 445 18.89 14.37 1.55
CA LEU A 445 19.37 13.18 2.24
C LEU A 445 18.67 12.98 3.59
N ALA A 446 18.57 14.02 4.41
CA ALA A 446 17.82 13.97 5.67
C ALA A 446 16.35 13.61 5.45
N SER A 447 15.70 14.20 4.44
CA SER A 447 14.32 13.87 4.08
C SER A 447 14.16 12.40 3.68
N LYS A 448 15.07 11.87 2.86
CA LYS A 448 15.00 10.46 2.43
C LYS A 448 15.22 9.50 3.60
N ILE A 449 16.15 9.80 4.50
CA ILE A 449 16.36 9.00 5.71
C ILE A 449 15.11 9.01 6.60
N GLU A 450 14.46 10.18 6.78
CA GLU A 450 13.22 10.28 7.54
C GLU A 450 12.08 9.49 6.92
N ASP A 451 11.94 9.52 5.60
CA ASP A 451 10.94 8.73 4.88
C ASP A 451 11.18 7.23 5.11
N MET A 452 12.42 6.75 4.97
CA MET A 452 12.75 5.34 5.22
C MET A 452 12.55 4.94 6.70
N ILE A 453 12.90 5.80 7.66
CA ILE A 453 12.61 5.56 9.09
C ILE A 453 11.10 5.49 9.34
N ASN A 454 10.31 6.35 8.70
CA ASN A 454 8.85 6.35 8.83
C ASN A 454 8.17 5.14 8.16
N THR A 455 8.76 4.57 7.11
CA THR A 455 8.21 3.41 6.38
C THR A 455 8.68 2.08 6.97
N VAL A 456 9.90 2.00 7.50
CA VAL A 456 10.44 0.76 8.09
C VAL A 456 10.30 0.78 9.61
N ILE A 457 11.10 1.61 10.29
CA ILE A 457 11.26 1.58 11.75
C ILE A 457 9.94 1.85 12.46
N ARG A 458 9.24 2.92 12.04
CA ARG A 458 7.95 3.30 12.64
C ARG A 458 6.86 2.26 12.40
N GLN A 459 6.81 1.66 11.21
CA GLN A 459 5.77 0.67 10.90
C GLN A 459 5.99 -0.65 11.65
N ILE A 460 7.25 -1.05 11.88
CA ILE A 460 7.55 -2.18 12.76
C ILE A 460 7.19 -1.85 14.22
N SER A 461 7.49 -0.64 14.71
CA SER A 461 7.02 -0.21 16.04
C SER A 461 5.49 -0.27 16.17
N PHE A 462 4.76 0.11 15.12
CA PHE A 462 3.30 0.03 15.07
C PHE A 462 2.80 -1.42 15.05
N PHE A 463 3.46 -2.29 14.31
CA PHE A 463 3.17 -3.72 14.31
C PHE A 463 3.37 -4.34 15.71
N LYS A 464 4.46 -3.99 16.40
CA LYS A 464 4.71 -4.42 17.80
C LYS A 464 3.63 -3.91 18.76
N PHE A 465 3.20 -2.67 18.60
CA PHE A 465 2.09 -2.11 19.37
C PHE A 465 0.80 -2.93 19.16
N GLU A 466 0.44 -3.24 17.92
CA GLU A 466 -0.73 -4.08 17.62
C GLU A 466 -0.60 -5.49 18.21
N GLN A 467 0.58 -6.12 18.09
CA GLN A 467 0.83 -7.44 18.67
C GLN A 467 0.59 -7.43 20.18
N LEU A 468 1.15 -6.45 20.89
CA LEU A 468 0.98 -6.33 22.34
C LEU A 468 -0.46 -6.05 22.73
N VAL A 469 -1.15 -5.12 22.05
CA VAL A 469 -2.57 -4.81 22.34
C VAL A 469 -3.47 -6.03 22.10
N HIS A 470 -3.33 -6.70 20.96
CA HIS A 470 -4.12 -7.89 20.65
C HIS A 470 -3.78 -9.07 21.57
N HIS A 471 -2.53 -9.21 21.99
CA HIS A 471 -2.11 -10.22 22.95
C HIS A 471 -2.74 -9.94 24.32
N SER A 472 -2.54 -8.75 24.89
CA SER A 472 -3.08 -8.36 26.19
C SER A 472 -4.61 -8.39 26.23
N ARG A 473 -5.29 -8.05 25.11
CA ARG A 473 -6.76 -8.10 25.01
C ARG A 473 -7.33 -9.51 25.23
N LYS A 474 -6.54 -10.58 25.03
CA LYS A 474 -6.99 -11.96 25.29
C LYS A 474 -7.27 -12.23 26.76
N ASP A 475 -6.61 -11.49 27.66
CA ASP A 475 -6.73 -11.67 29.11
C ASP A 475 -7.84 -10.80 29.73
N GLY A 476 -8.36 -9.80 29.00
CA GLY A 476 -9.43 -8.93 29.45
C GLY A 476 -9.56 -7.66 28.61
N GLU A 477 -10.57 -6.83 28.91
CA GLU A 477 -10.63 -5.47 28.34
C GLU A 477 -9.49 -4.61 28.88
N LEU A 478 -8.87 -3.83 27.99
CA LEU A 478 -7.77 -2.93 28.30
C LEU A 478 -8.32 -1.54 28.65
N THR A 479 -7.78 -0.94 29.71
CA THR A 479 -8.04 0.46 30.02
C THR A 479 -7.30 1.37 29.04
N SER A 480 -7.67 2.66 28.99
CA SER A 480 -6.91 3.65 28.22
C SER A 480 -5.45 3.71 28.66
N GLU A 481 -5.18 3.51 29.95
CA GLU A 481 -3.81 3.57 30.45
C GLU A 481 -2.99 2.35 30.04
N ASP A 482 -3.59 1.16 29.97
CA ASP A 482 -2.90 -0.04 29.47
C ASP A 482 -2.44 0.17 28.02
N ILE A 483 -3.34 0.62 27.15
CA ILE A 483 -3.01 0.89 25.74
C ILE A 483 -2.00 2.04 25.61
N ASN A 484 -2.17 3.11 26.39
CA ASN A 484 -1.22 4.22 26.43
C ASN A 484 0.19 3.78 26.84
N ASN A 485 0.31 2.85 27.79
CA ASN A 485 1.60 2.34 28.26
C ASN A 485 2.27 1.48 27.19
N ILE A 486 1.54 0.57 26.55
CA ILE A 486 2.03 -0.22 25.41
C ILE A 486 2.51 0.70 24.28
N TRP A 487 1.77 1.78 24.00
CA TRP A 487 2.21 2.78 23.02
C TRP A 487 3.51 3.46 23.45
N LEU A 488 3.60 3.96 24.67
CA LEU A 488 4.82 4.62 25.15
C LEU A 488 6.04 3.69 25.14
N GLU A 489 5.88 2.43 25.52
CA GLU A 489 6.93 1.41 25.47
C GLU A 489 7.47 1.24 24.05
N THR A 490 6.59 0.86 23.11
CA THR A 490 6.97 0.62 21.70
C THR A 490 7.50 1.85 20.98
N GLN A 491 7.01 3.06 21.32
CA GLN A 491 7.55 4.30 20.79
C GLN A 491 8.91 4.65 21.41
N THR A 492 9.12 4.39 22.71
CA THR A 492 10.41 4.67 23.37
C THR A 492 11.52 3.80 22.78
N ASP A 493 11.25 2.51 22.59
CA ASP A 493 12.23 1.56 22.04
C ASP A 493 12.64 1.94 20.62
N SER A 494 11.67 2.33 19.78
CA SER A 494 11.94 2.66 18.37
C SER A 494 12.52 4.06 18.16
N LEU A 495 12.13 5.06 18.95
CA LEU A 495 12.58 6.44 18.80
C LEU A 495 13.93 6.72 19.50
N GLY A 496 14.19 6.03 20.61
CA GLY A 496 15.46 6.10 21.31
C GLY A 496 15.68 7.35 22.17
N PRO A 497 16.86 7.46 22.78
CA PRO A 497 17.13 8.41 23.87
C PRO A 497 17.26 9.87 23.42
N SER A 498 17.45 10.11 22.12
CA SER A 498 17.56 11.46 21.56
C SER A 498 16.22 12.17 21.46
N ILE A 499 15.10 11.45 21.62
CA ILE A 499 13.76 11.99 21.65
C ILE A 499 13.23 11.98 23.08
N LYS A 500 12.80 13.15 23.55
CA LYS A 500 12.09 13.31 24.82
C LYS A 500 10.59 13.27 24.57
N LEU A 501 9.97 12.17 24.98
CA LEU A 501 8.52 12.00 24.86
C LEU A 501 7.80 12.88 25.89
N HIS A 502 6.96 13.79 25.40
CA HIS A 502 6.09 14.57 26.24
C HIS A 502 5.00 13.66 26.85
N LYS A 503 4.52 13.97 28.06
CA LYS A 503 3.50 13.15 28.76
C LYS A 503 2.21 12.89 27.97
N GLN A 504 1.89 13.75 27.00
CA GLN A 504 0.70 13.60 26.14
C GLN A 504 0.97 12.79 24.86
N HIS A 505 2.22 12.38 24.59
CA HIS A 505 2.58 11.52 23.47
C HIS A 505 1.84 10.19 23.50
N LYS A 506 1.43 9.75 24.70
CA LYS A 506 0.69 8.52 24.94
C LYS A 506 -0.68 8.43 24.25
N TYR A 507 -1.24 9.55 23.80
CA TYR A 507 -2.54 9.57 23.12
C TYR A 507 -2.43 9.39 21.60
N LEU A 508 -1.23 9.41 21.02
CA LEU A 508 -1.05 9.43 19.56
C LEU A 508 -1.45 8.12 18.86
N TRP A 509 -1.56 6.99 19.56
CA TRP A 509 -2.09 5.76 18.95
C TRP A 509 -3.54 5.93 18.46
N SER A 510 -4.31 6.80 19.13
CA SER A 510 -5.77 6.88 18.97
C SER A 510 -6.26 7.52 17.68
N TYR A 511 -5.39 8.15 16.88
CA TYR A 511 -5.78 8.68 15.56
C TYR A 511 -5.29 7.83 14.39
N ILE A 512 -4.59 6.72 14.65
CA ILE A 512 -3.99 5.91 13.58
C ILE A 512 -5.07 4.97 13.02
N PRO A 513 -5.55 5.21 11.77
CA PRO A 513 -6.67 4.46 11.22
C PRO A 513 -6.31 3.00 10.94
N HIS A 514 -5.04 2.71 10.63
CA HIS A 514 -4.59 1.35 10.27
C HIS A 514 -4.89 0.31 11.34
N PHE A 515 -4.79 0.67 12.63
CA PHE A 515 -5.11 -0.23 13.75
C PHE A 515 -6.58 -0.64 13.80
N ILE A 516 -7.47 0.19 13.22
CA ILE A 516 -8.90 -0.03 13.22
C ILE A 516 -9.34 -0.69 11.90
N HIS A 517 -8.87 -0.15 10.78
CA HIS A 517 -9.34 -0.50 9.44
C HIS A 517 -8.69 -1.77 8.90
N SER A 518 -7.45 -2.03 9.30
CA SER A 518 -6.66 -3.11 8.72
C SER A 518 -5.63 -3.64 9.72
N PRO A 519 -6.08 -4.35 10.77
CA PRO A 519 -5.17 -4.87 11.79
C PRO A 519 -4.00 -5.64 11.20
N PHE A 520 -2.81 -5.40 11.74
CA PHE A 520 -1.51 -5.97 11.38
C PHE A 520 -1.02 -5.66 9.97
N TYR A 521 -1.66 -4.75 9.24
CA TYR A 521 -1.26 -4.46 7.86
C TYR A 521 0.09 -3.74 7.77
N VAL A 522 0.45 -2.95 8.78
CA VAL A 522 1.55 -1.97 8.71
C VAL A 522 2.93 -2.58 8.43
N TYR A 523 3.21 -3.84 8.80
CA TYR A 523 4.51 -4.45 8.49
C TYR A 523 4.73 -4.63 6.98
N ALA A 524 3.67 -4.65 6.16
CA ALA A 524 3.78 -4.78 4.71
C ALA A 524 4.59 -3.63 4.09
N TYR A 525 4.48 -2.42 4.67
CA TYR A 525 5.29 -1.26 4.27
C TYR A 525 6.79 -1.51 4.50
N ALA A 526 7.14 -1.97 5.70
CA ALA A 526 8.53 -2.28 6.05
C ALA A 526 9.08 -3.45 5.22
N PHE A 527 8.24 -4.46 4.95
CA PHE A 527 8.60 -5.58 4.09
C PHE A 527 8.95 -5.10 2.68
N GLY A 528 8.06 -4.32 2.05
CA GLY A 528 8.25 -3.80 0.70
C GLY A 528 9.52 -2.94 0.58
N ASP A 529 9.72 -1.99 1.51
CA ASP A 529 10.87 -1.10 1.48
C ASP A 529 12.19 -1.86 1.71
N CYS A 530 12.26 -2.76 2.71
CA CYS A 530 13.46 -3.56 2.95
C CYS A 530 13.76 -4.55 1.82
N LEU A 531 12.73 -5.16 1.20
CA LEU A 531 12.88 -6.01 0.03
C LEU A 531 13.56 -5.25 -1.11
N VAL A 532 13.05 -4.06 -1.43
CA VAL A 532 13.60 -3.21 -2.49
C VAL A 532 15.00 -2.74 -2.16
N ASN A 533 15.24 -2.32 -0.92
CA ASN A 533 16.57 -1.92 -0.48
C ASN A 533 17.59 -3.07 -0.64
N SER A 534 17.19 -4.30 -0.34
CA SER A 534 18.03 -5.48 -0.57
C SER A 534 18.29 -5.74 -2.06
N LEU A 535 17.26 -5.66 -2.91
CA LEU A 535 17.41 -5.76 -4.37
C LEU A 535 18.34 -4.66 -4.92
N TYR A 536 18.21 -3.44 -4.42
CA TYR A 536 19.06 -2.32 -4.79
C TYR A 536 20.51 -2.52 -4.33
N SER A 537 20.73 -3.06 -3.13
CA SER A 537 22.08 -3.44 -2.65
C SER A 537 22.73 -4.48 -3.57
N VAL A 538 21.97 -5.48 -4.06
CA VAL A 538 22.45 -6.43 -5.06
C VAL A 538 22.83 -5.71 -6.35
N TYR A 539 21.97 -4.83 -6.86
CA TYR A 539 22.25 -4.03 -8.06
C TYR A 539 23.53 -3.18 -7.94
N GLN A 540 23.79 -2.60 -6.77
CA GLN A 540 25.00 -1.82 -6.54
C GLN A 540 26.27 -2.66 -6.52
N LYS A 541 26.21 -3.89 -6.00
CA LYS A 541 27.34 -4.81 -5.91
C LYS A 541 27.63 -5.52 -7.23
N ASP A 542 26.59 -5.96 -7.94
CA ASP A 542 26.70 -6.63 -9.24
C ASP A 542 25.55 -6.22 -10.16
N ARG A 543 25.91 -5.52 -11.25
CA ARG A 543 24.96 -5.09 -12.29
C ARG A 543 24.71 -6.16 -13.35
N SER A 544 25.57 -7.18 -13.43
CA SER A 544 25.55 -8.16 -14.50
C SER A 544 24.27 -9.00 -14.48
N GLY A 545 23.45 -8.86 -15.53
CA GLY A 545 22.18 -9.58 -15.64
C GLY A 545 21.09 -9.15 -14.64
N PHE A 546 21.35 -8.15 -13.77
CA PHE A 546 20.38 -7.70 -12.77
C PHE A 546 19.10 -7.18 -13.43
N VAL A 547 19.23 -6.34 -14.46
CA VAL A 547 18.10 -5.72 -15.16
C VAL A 547 17.14 -6.76 -15.72
N GLN A 548 17.66 -7.84 -16.33
CA GLN A 548 16.82 -8.91 -16.85
C GLN A 548 16.10 -9.65 -15.72
N LYS A 549 16.82 -10.06 -14.68
CA LYS A 549 16.24 -10.74 -13.51
C LYS A 549 15.16 -9.89 -12.84
N TYR A 550 15.39 -8.58 -12.72
CA TYR A 550 14.45 -7.63 -12.14
C TYR A 550 13.22 -7.46 -13.02
N THR A 551 13.40 -7.37 -14.33
CA THR A 551 12.28 -7.31 -15.28
C THR A 551 11.46 -8.60 -15.24
N ASP A 552 12.11 -9.76 -15.18
CA ASP A 552 11.43 -11.07 -15.05
C ASP A 552 10.68 -11.21 -13.72
N LEU A 553 11.21 -10.63 -12.64
CA LEU A 553 10.52 -10.55 -11.34
C LEU A 553 9.22 -9.74 -11.48
N LEU A 554 9.29 -8.53 -12.05
CA LEU A 554 8.10 -7.67 -12.23
C LEU A 554 7.09 -8.30 -13.21
N ALA A 555 7.57 -8.86 -14.32
CA ALA A 555 6.72 -9.52 -15.31
C ALA A 555 6.06 -10.81 -14.78
N SER A 556 6.53 -11.35 -13.65
CA SER A 556 5.91 -12.51 -13.02
C SER A 556 4.64 -12.16 -12.24
N GLY A 557 4.33 -10.88 -11.98
CA GLY A 557 3.11 -10.47 -11.26
C GLY A 557 2.89 -11.29 -9.97
N GLY A 558 1.67 -11.79 -9.78
CA GLY A 558 1.31 -12.74 -8.71
C GLY A 558 1.46 -14.22 -9.08
N SER A 559 2.03 -14.54 -10.24
CA SER A 559 2.14 -15.93 -10.73
C SER A 559 3.19 -16.79 -10.02
N LYS A 560 4.01 -16.20 -9.15
CA LYS A 560 5.06 -16.89 -8.39
C LYS A 560 5.06 -16.46 -6.93
N HIS A 561 5.52 -17.37 -6.08
CA HIS A 561 5.72 -17.07 -4.66
C HIS A 561 6.96 -16.19 -4.45
N HIS A 562 6.99 -15.39 -3.37
CA HIS A 562 8.11 -14.47 -3.08
C HIS A 562 9.47 -15.20 -3.07
N SER A 563 9.53 -16.41 -2.51
CA SER A 563 10.76 -17.21 -2.44
C SER A 563 11.30 -17.59 -3.82
N GLN A 564 10.41 -17.87 -4.78
CA GLN A 564 10.80 -18.16 -6.17
C GLN A 564 11.25 -16.90 -6.91
N LEU A 565 10.67 -15.75 -6.59
CA LEU A 565 11.04 -14.45 -7.17
C LEU A 565 12.41 -13.96 -6.67
N LEU A 566 12.75 -14.28 -5.42
CA LEU A 566 14.00 -13.88 -4.78
C LEU A 566 15.20 -14.79 -5.12
N GLN A 567 14.95 -16.06 -5.44
CA GLN A 567 15.98 -17.05 -5.75
C GLN A 567 16.99 -16.60 -6.83
N PRO A 568 16.60 -15.96 -7.96
CA PRO A 568 17.55 -15.50 -8.99
C PRO A 568 18.57 -14.46 -8.51
N PHE A 569 18.28 -13.79 -7.39
CA PHE A 569 19.15 -12.81 -6.75
C PHE A 569 19.96 -13.40 -5.60
N ASN A 570 19.83 -14.70 -5.32
CA ASN A 570 20.38 -15.39 -4.15
C ASN A 570 19.92 -14.75 -2.82
N LEU A 571 18.66 -14.33 -2.77
CA LEU A 571 18.05 -13.73 -1.58
C LEU A 571 17.05 -14.71 -0.97
N ASP A 572 16.99 -14.72 0.36
CA ASP A 572 16.08 -15.54 1.15
C ASP A 572 15.44 -14.67 2.24
N ALA A 573 14.12 -14.52 2.18
CA ALA A 573 13.37 -13.68 3.12
C ALA A 573 13.30 -14.28 4.53
N THR A 574 13.66 -15.56 4.71
CA THR A 574 13.76 -16.19 6.03
C THR A 574 15.09 -15.90 6.72
N ASP A 575 16.10 -15.42 5.99
CA ASP A 575 17.42 -15.08 6.53
C ASP A 575 17.45 -13.64 7.05
N PRO A 576 17.72 -13.39 8.35
CA PRO A 576 17.92 -12.04 8.89
C PRO A 576 18.98 -11.22 8.14
N SER A 577 19.98 -11.86 7.54
CA SER A 577 21.03 -11.18 6.76
C SER A 577 20.46 -10.43 5.56
N PHE A 578 19.41 -10.98 4.93
CA PHE A 578 18.70 -10.35 3.82
C PHE A 578 18.05 -9.04 4.27
N TRP A 579 17.34 -9.04 5.41
CA TRP A 579 16.71 -7.83 5.95
C TRP A 579 17.74 -6.80 6.41
N ASN A 580 18.86 -7.27 6.97
CA ASN A 580 19.94 -6.39 7.42
C ASN A 580 20.62 -5.67 6.24
N ASN A 581 20.74 -6.32 5.08
CA ASN A 581 21.20 -5.66 3.85
C ASN A 581 20.26 -4.52 3.43
N GLY A 582 18.94 -4.71 3.54
CA GLY A 582 17.97 -3.65 3.26
C GLY A 582 18.11 -2.47 4.22
N ILE A 583 18.25 -2.75 5.51
CA ILE A 583 18.45 -1.73 6.55
C ILE A 583 19.79 -1.00 6.38
N SER A 584 20.82 -1.68 5.85
CA SER A 584 22.15 -1.07 5.67
C SER A 584 22.14 0.16 4.75
N LEU A 585 21.19 0.24 3.80
CA LEU A 585 21.04 1.45 2.98
C LEU A 585 20.64 2.68 3.80
N ILE A 586 19.84 2.50 4.87
CA ILE A 586 19.51 3.59 5.80
C ILE A 586 20.78 4.01 6.56
N THR A 587 21.56 3.06 7.05
CA THR A 587 22.79 3.36 7.79
C THR A 587 23.84 4.01 6.91
N ASP A 588 23.99 3.58 5.66
CA ASP A 588 24.89 4.17 4.67
C ASP A 588 24.49 5.62 4.34
N MET A 589 23.18 5.90 4.24
CA MET A 589 22.69 7.26 4.07
C MET A 589 22.95 8.13 5.31
N ILE A 590 22.83 7.57 6.51
CA ILE A 590 23.21 8.27 7.75
C ILE A 590 24.72 8.56 7.76
N ASP A 591 25.56 7.61 7.35
CA ASP A 591 27.01 7.82 7.20
C ASP A 591 27.32 8.95 6.20
N ASP A 592 26.60 8.98 5.08
CA ASP A 592 26.70 10.07 4.10
C ASP A 592 26.26 11.42 4.70
N LEU A 593 25.21 11.43 5.53
CA LEU A 593 24.70 12.65 6.16
C LEU A 593 25.67 13.20 7.22
N GLU A 594 26.34 12.33 7.97
CA GLU A 594 27.36 12.71 8.96
C GLU A 594 28.56 13.42 8.32
N LYS A 595 28.86 13.17 7.04
CA LYS A 595 29.94 13.88 6.31
C LYS A 595 29.65 15.37 6.10
N PHE A 596 28.39 15.80 6.22
CA PHE A 596 27.96 17.20 6.15
C PHE A 596 27.94 17.90 7.52
N SER A 597 28.43 17.25 8.58
CA SER A 597 28.31 17.71 9.97
C SER A 597 29.55 18.41 10.48
#